data_AF-A0A8T2RE54-F1
#
_entry.id   AF-A0A8T2RE54-F1
#
_cell.length_a   1.000
_cell.length_b   1.000
_cell.length_c   1.000
_cell.angle_alpha   90.00
_cell.angle_beta   90.00
_cell.angle_gamma   90.00
#
_symmetry.space_group_name_H-M   'P 1'
#
loop_
_entity.id
_entity.type
_entity.pdbx_description
1 polymer ?
#
loop_
_entity_poly.entity_id
_entity_poly.type
_entity_poly.pdbx_seq_one_letter_code
_entity_poly.pdbx_strand_id
1 'polypeptide(L)'
;MASRLGVTTSSSSSSSTMITNESRSMSFSSHFSGQCVNMGARLQRRRARCHVVLVTSMAVEQRPVIVGLAADSGCGKSTFMRRLTSVFGGAASPPKGGNPDSNTLISDTTTVICLDDYHSLDRTGRKEKNVTALDPRANNFDLMYEQVKAIRDGKAIEKPIYNHVTGLLDPPETILPPKIFVIEGLHPMYDPRVRELLDFSIYLDISDEVKFAWKIQRDMAERGHSLESIKASIAARKPDFDAYIDPQKQYADIVIQVLPTQLIPDDNEGKVLRVRMIMKEGVPNFIPVHLFDEGSTISWVPCGRKLTCSYPGIKFFYGPDTYYDNEVTILEMDGQFDKLEELIYVESHLSNVSSKFYGEVTQQMLKHADFPGSNNGTGFFQTIVGLKIREVYESIIAKGGASLEAVKA
;
A
#
# COMPACT_ATOMS: atom_id res chain seq x y z
N MET A 1 50.92 -53.15 15.41
CA MET A 1 49.79 -53.97 14.90
C MET A 1 49.03 -53.09 13.90
N ALA A 2 49.38 -53.06 12.60
CA ALA A 2 48.95 -54.01 11.54
C ALA A 2 47.43 -54.23 11.58
N SER A 3 46.61 -53.71 10.66
CA SER A 3 46.47 -54.00 9.21
C SER A 3 45.80 -52.79 8.49
N ARG A 4 46.22 -52.26 7.32
CA ARG A 4 46.30 -52.74 5.91
C ARG A 4 44.97 -53.20 5.27
N LEU A 5 44.49 -52.38 4.31
CA LEU A 5 43.96 -52.64 2.94
C LEU A 5 43.41 -51.26 2.46
N GLY A 6 43.73 -50.63 1.33
CA GLY A 6 44.26 -51.11 0.05
C GLY A 6 43.39 -50.61 -1.12
N VAL A 7 43.58 -49.35 -1.54
CA VAL A 7 43.73 -48.84 -2.92
C VAL A 7 42.80 -49.36 -4.04
N THR A 8 42.14 -48.45 -4.79
CA THR A 8 42.34 -48.28 -6.24
C THR A 8 41.65 -47.03 -6.81
N THR A 9 42.41 -46.35 -7.66
CA THR A 9 42.11 -45.17 -8.49
C THR A 9 41.50 -45.59 -9.83
N SER A 10 40.66 -44.75 -10.43
CA SER A 10 40.63 -44.59 -11.89
C SER A 10 40.14 -43.21 -12.31
N SER A 11 41.03 -42.52 -13.03
CA SER A 11 40.80 -41.36 -13.87
C SER A 11 40.16 -41.79 -15.20
N SER A 12 39.33 -40.93 -15.80
CA SER A 12 39.20 -40.91 -17.26
C SER A 12 38.92 -39.50 -17.76
N SER A 13 39.84 -39.04 -18.59
CA SER A 13 39.83 -37.87 -19.45
C SER A 13 39.46 -38.28 -20.87
N SER A 14 38.72 -37.45 -21.62
CA SER A 14 38.68 -37.28 -23.10
C SER A 14 37.29 -36.77 -23.50
N SER A 15 37.06 -35.94 -24.51
CA SER A 15 37.85 -35.15 -25.44
C SER A 15 36.88 -34.20 -26.16
N SER A 16 37.45 -33.14 -26.71
CA SER A 16 36.83 -32.07 -27.48
C SER A 16 35.99 -32.51 -28.69
N THR A 17 34.90 -31.79 -28.96
CA THR A 17 34.41 -31.58 -30.34
C THR A 17 33.89 -30.15 -30.48
N MET A 18 34.62 -29.34 -31.26
CA MET A 18 34.11 -28.09 -31.84
C MET A 18 33.11 -28.44 -32.95
N ILE A 19 31.92 -27.83 -32.94
CA ILE A 19 31.10 -27.66 -34.15
C ILE A 19 30.59 -26.22 -34.18
N THR A 20 30.82 -25.61 -35.33
CA THR A 20 30.54 -24.23 -35.75
C THR A 20 29.06 -23.96 -36.09
N ASN A 21 28.65 -22.70 -35.92
CA ASN A 21 27.61 -21.93 -36.63
C ASN A 21 26.25 -22.58 -36.95
N GLU A 22 25.16 -21.96 -36.48
CA GLU A 22 24.31 -21.11 -37.34
C GLU A 22 23.14 -20.48 -36.55
N SER A 23 23.01 -19.17 -36.71
CA SER A 23 21.86 -18.35 -36.36
C SER A 23 20.64 -18.69 -37.22
N ARG A 24 19.50 -19.03 -36.61
CA ARG A 24 18.19 -19.01 -37.28
C ARG A 24 17.11 -18.43 -36.38
N SER A 25 16.71 -17.21 -36.73
CA SER A 25 15.40 -16.64 -36.40
C SER A 25 14.28 -17.47 -37.05
N MET A 26 13.31 -17.93 -36.27
CA MET A 26 12.03 -18.40 -36.81
C MET A 26 10.87 -17.72 -36.09
N SER A 27 10.17 -16.90 -36.87
CA SER A 27 8.84 -16.36 -36.63
C SER A 27 7.80 -17.48 -36.56
N PHE A 28 7.03 -17.55 -35.48
CA PHE A 28 5.88 -18.44 -35.37
C PHE A 28 4.62 -17.73 -35.90
N SER A 29 4.10 -18.19 -37.04
CA SER A 29 2.77 -17.85 -37.55
C SER A 29 1.75 -18.86 -37.04
N SER A 30 0.72 -18.38 -36.34
CA SER A 30 -0.42 -19.17 -35.86
C SER A 30 -1.28 -19.69 -37.02
N HIS A 31 -1.42 -21.02 -37.12
CA HIS A 31 -2.45 -21.67 -37.93
C HIS A 31 -3.78 -21.66 -37.17
N PHE A 32 -4.84 -21.13 -37.79
CA PHE A 32 -6.21 -21.42 -37.42
C PHE A 32 -6.94 -21.96 -38.65
N SER A 33 -7.46 -23.18 -38.51
CA SER A 33 -8.15 -23.95 -39.53
C SER A 33 -9.62 -23.52 -39.65
N GLY A 34 -10.02 -23.04 -40.82
CA GLY A 34 -11.42 -22.80 -41.19
C GLY A 34 -11.81 -23.72 -42.34
N GLN A 35 -12.73 -24.66 -42.08
CA GLN A 35 -13.31 -25.55 -43.08
C GLN A 35 -14.09 -24.73 -44.14
N CYS A 36 -13.78 -24.96 -45.42
CA CYS A 36 -14.56 -24.47 -46.55
C CYS A 36 -15.52 -25.57 -47.05
N VAL A 37 -16.82 -25.31 -47.00
CA VAL A 37 -17.82 -26.06 -47.76
C VAL A 37 -18.06 -25.32 -49.08
N ASN A 38 -17.85 -26.03 -50.19
CA ASN A 38 -17.95 -25.52 -51.55
C ASN A 38 -19.37 -25.77 -52.10
N MET A 39 -20.07 -24.72 -52.52
CA MET A 39 -21.12 -24.82 -53.55
C MET A 39 -20.99 -23.64 -54.50
N GLY A 40 -20.81 -23.95 -55.78
CA GLY A 40 -20.54 -22.98 -56.82
C GLY A 40 -21.80 -22.33 -57.40
N ALA A 41 -21.69 -21.03 -57.71
CA ALA A 41 -22.34 -20.41 -58.86
C ALA A 41 -21.63 -19.09 -59.19
N ARG A 42 -21.20 -18.94 -60.45
CA ARG A 42 -20.71 -17.69 -61.04
C ARG A 42 -21.83 -16.65 -61.03
N LEU A 43 -21.55 -15.39 -60.66
CA LEU A 43 -21.93 -14.20 -61.44
C LEU A 43 -21.32 -12.89 -60.88
N GLN A 44 -20.82 -12.07 -61.82
CA GLN A 44 -20.68 -10.61 -61.82
C GLN A 44 -19.77 -9.88 -60.81
N ARG A 45 -18.75 -9.24 -61.40
CA ARG A 45 -17.90 -8.19 -60.82
C ARG A 45 -18.74 -7.00 -60.33
N ARG A 46 -18.73 -6.75 -59.02
CA ARG A 46 -18.87 -5.40 -58.44
C ARG A 46 -17.74 -5.20 -57.44
N ARG A 47 -16.88 -4.21 -57.68
CA ARG A 47 -15.88 -3.74 -56.70
C ARG A 47 -16.65 -3.04 -55.58
N ALA A 48 -17.01 -3.77 -54.53
CA ALA A 48 -17.36 -3.17 -53.26
C ALA A 48 -16.05 -2.78 -52.57
N ARG A 49 -15.78 -1.47 -52.46
CA ARG A 49 -14.77 -0.96 -51.53
C ARG A 49 -15.33 -1.24 -50.13
N CYS A 50 -14.87 -2.33 -49.51
CA CYS A 50 -15.09 -2.57 -48.10
C CYS A 50 -14.21 -1.56 -47.35
N HIS A 51 -14.78 -0.43 -46.93
CA HIS A 51 -14.16 0.37 -45.90
C HIS A 51 -14.25 -0.44 -44.61
N VAL A 52 -13.14 -1.10 -44.27
CA VAL A 52 -12.93 -1.57 -42.91
C VAL A 52 -12.83 -0.30 -42.05
N VAL A 53 -13.96 0.12 -41.48
CA VAL A 53 -13.95 1.06 -40.38
C VAL A 53 -13.37 0.28 -39.22
N LEU A 54 -12.06 0.44 -39.01
CA LEU A 54 -11.41 -0.02 -37.81
C LEU A 54 -11.98 0.85 -36.69
N VAL A 55 -13.02 0.35 -36.02
CA VAL A 55 -13.48 0.94 -34.76
C VAL A 55 -12.41 0.57 -33.75
N THR A 56 -11.34 1.35 -33.71
CA THR A 56 -10.50 1.45 -32.52
C THR A 56 -11.41 2.01 -31.44
N SER A 57 -12.00 1.13 -30.64
CA SER A 57 -12.40 1.50 -29.29
C SER A 57 -11.12 2.00 -28.63
N MET A 58 -10.89 3.30 -28.65
CA MET A 58 -9.90 3.92 -27.77
C MET A 58 -10.41 3.65 -26.36
N ALA A 59 -9.95 2.54 -25.78
CA ALA A 59 -9.95 2.44 -24.33
C ALA A 59 -9.19 3.68 -23.88
N VAL A 60 -9.90 4.59 -23.22
CA VAL A 60 -9.30 5.79 -22.63
C VAL A 60 -8.13 5.27 -21.79
N GLU A 61 -6.90 5.55 -22.20
CA GLU A 61 -5.71 5.26 -21.39
C GLU A 61 -5.82 6.15 -20.16
N GLN A 62 -6.52 5.66 -19.13
CA GLN A 62 -6.71 6.36 -17.88
C GLN A 62 -5.36 6.34 -17.15
N ARG A 63 -4.81 7.53 -16.93
CA ARG A 63 -3.61 7.73 -16.10
C ARG A 63 -3.86 7.13 -14.71
N PRO A 64 -3.02 6.20 -14.23
CA PRO A 64 -3.14 5.67 -12.88
C PRO A 64 -3.02 6.76 -11.83
N VAL A 65 -3.82 6.65 -10.76
CA VAL A 65 -3.69 7.49 -9.57
C VAL A 65 -2.69 6.83 -8.63
N ILE A 66 -1.64 7.56 -8.23
CA ILE A 66 -0.54 7.03 -7.43
C ILE A 66 -0.69 7.48 -5.99
N VAL A 67 -0.70 6.53 -5.07
CA VAL A 67 -0.83 6.76 -3.62
C VAL A 67 0.42 6.28 -2.90
N GLY A 68 1.03 7.14 -2.07
CA GLY A 68 2.15 6.78 -1.21
C GLY A 68 1.69 6.43 0.20
N LEU A 69 2.13 5.30 0.76
CA LEU A 69 1.90 4.93 2.15
C LEU A 69 3.22 4.68 2.89
N ALA A 70 3.63 5.64 3.73
CA ALA A 70 4.73 5.43 4.64
C ALA A 70 4.24 4.76 5.93
N ALA A 71 4.89 3.67 6.31
CA ALA A 71 4.75 3.10 7.66
C ALA A 71 6.00 2.31 8.03
N ASP A 72 6.28 2.19 9.33
CA ASP A 72 7.31 1.27 9.80
C ASP A 72 6.85 -0.20 9.70
N SER A 73 7.82 -1.11 9.68
CA SER A 73 7.57 -2.55 9.70
C SER A 73 6.82 -2.97 10.97
N GLY A 74 5.82 -3.84 10.84
CA GLY A 74 5.05 -4.36 11.98
C GLY A 74 4.03 -3.40 12.60
N CYS A 75 3.80 -2.22 12.01
CA CYS A 75 2.88 -1.20 12.53
C CYS A 75 1.42 -1.32 12.04
N GLY A 76 1.03 -2.49 11.51
CA GLY A 76 -0.33 -2.70 10.97
C GLY A 76 -0.52 -2.28 9.50
N LYS A 77 0.58 -2.10 8.76
CA LYS A 77 0.57 -1.74 7.33
C LYS A 77 -0.29 -2.69 6.48
N SER A 78 -0.12 -4.00 6.67
CA SER A 78 -0.92 -5.02 5.98
C SER A 78 -2.41 -4.94 6.32
N THR A 79 -2.76 -4.61 7.57
CA THR A 79 -4.16 -4.39 7.99
C THR A 79 -4.73 -3.17 7.28
N PHE A 80 -3.96 -2.07 7.22
CA PHE A 80 -4.38 -0.87 6.51
C PHE A 80 -4.57 -1.15 5.01
N MET A 81 -3.65 -1.86 4.36
CA MET A 81 -3.78 -2.22 2.95
C MET A 81 -5.00 -3.09 2.67
N ARG A 82 -5.31 -4.05 3.52
CA ARG A 82 -6.54 -4.85 3.36
C ARG A 82 -7.80 -4.00 3.46
N ARG A 83 -7.85 -3.05 4.41
CA ARG A 83 -8.98 -2.09 4.52
C ARG A 83 -9.08 -1.22 3.28
N LEU A 84 -7.96 -0.68 2.82
CA LEU A 84 -7.86 0.16 1.62
C LEU A 84 -8.35 -0.60 0.37
N THR A 85 -7.85 -1.82 0.13
CA THR A 85 -8.27 -2.63 -1.01
C THR A 85 -9.75 -3.02 -0.94
N SER A 86 -10.29 -3.24 0.27
CA SER A 86 -11.72 -3.54 0.47
C SER A 86 -12.62 -2.36 0.06
N VAL A 87 -12.15 -1.12 0.23
CA VAL A 87 -12.91 0.07 -0.20
C VAL A 87 -12.97 0.18 -1.72
N PHE A 88 -11.88 -0.15 -2.42
CA PHE A 88 -11.81 -0.08 -3.89
C PHE A 88 -12.40 -1.29 -4.63
N GLY A 89 -12.80 -2.31 -3.87
CA GLY A 89 -13.42 -3.52 -4.40
C GLY A 89 -12.40 -4.60 -4.77
N GLY A 90 -12.86 -5.85 -4.67
CA GLY A 90 -12.07 -7.05 -4.95
C GLY A 90 -11.28 -7.56 -3.74
N ALA A 91 -10.90 -8.83 -3.81
CA ALA A 91 -9.90 -9.40 -2.90
C ALA A 91 -8.53 -9.21 -3.53
N ALA A 92 -7.64 -8.47 -2.86
CA ALA A 92 -6.28 -8.34 -3.31
C ALA A 92 -5.54 -9.68 -3.11
N SER A 93 -4.95 -10.20 -4.19
CA SER A 93 -4.23 -11.48 -4.17
C SER A 93 -2.84 -11.32 -4.78
N PRO A 94 -1.86 -12.15 -4.36
CA PRO A 94 -0.56 -12.20 -5.03
C PRO A 94 -0.69 -12.52 -6.53
N PRO A 95 0.31 -12.14 -7.36
CA PRO A 95 0.31 -12.45 -8.78
C PRO A 95 0.18 -13.95 -9.03
N LYS A 96 -0.84 -14.36 -9.79
CA LYS A 96 -1.12 -15.78 -10.08
C LYS A 96 0.00 -16.36 -10.94
N GLY A 97 0.61 -17.44 -10.46
CA GLY A 97 1.69 -18.13 -11.18
C GLY A 97 3.05 -17.42 -11.13
N GLY A 98 3.18 -16.37 -10.29
CA GLY A 98 4.45 -15.68 -10.03
C GLY A 98 5.25 -16.31 -8.89
N ASN A 99 6.25 -15.58 -8.41
CA ASN A 99 7.04 -15.97 -7.24
C ASN A 99 6.12 -16.06 -6.00
N PRO A 100 6.11 -17.18 -5.24
CA PRO A 100 5.27 -17.34 -4.06
C PRO A 100 5.59 -16.33 -2.94
N ASP A 101 6.81 -15.77 -2.95
CA ASP A 101 7.27 -14.77 -1.99
C ASP A 101 7.15 -13.32 -2.53
N SER A 102 6.40 -13.11 -3.62
CA SER A 102 6.10 -11.76 -4.13
C SER A 102 5.35 -10.92 -3.10
N ASN A 103 5.78 -9.68 -2.93
CA ASN A 103 5.16 -8.71 -2.03
C ASN A 103 4.01 -7.94 -2.70
N THR A 104 3.78 -8.17 -3.99
CA THR A 104 2.75 -7.45 -4.75
C THR A 104 1.37 -7.98 -4.43
N LEU A 105 0.39 -7.08 -4.26
CA LEU A 105 -1.02 -7.44 -4.15
C LEU A 105 -1.80 -6.80 -5.30
N ILE A 106 -2.51 -7.62 -6.06
CA ILE A 106 -3.28 -7.20 -7.23
C ILE A 106 -4.77 -7.44 -6.96
N SER A 107 -5.57 -6.42 -7.26
CA SER A 107 -7.03 -6.47 -7.31
C SER A 107 -7.52 -5.92 -8.66
N ASP A 108 -8.83 -5.94 -8.90
CA ASP A 108 -9.42 -5.44 -10.15
C ASP A 108 -9.18 -3.93 -10.39
N THR A 109 -8.94 -3.18 -9.33
CA THR A 109 -8.78 -1.71 -9.36
C THR A 109 -7.40 -1.25 -8.91
N THR A 110 -6.81 -1.96 -7.95
CA THR A 110 -5.64 -1.53 -7.22
C THR A 110 -4.50 -2.53 -7.34
N THR A 111 -3.28 -2.03 -7.59
CA THR A 111 -2.05 -2.79 -7.37
C THR A 111 -1.25 -2.12 -6.27
N VAL A 112 -0.88 -2.90 -5.26
CA VAL A 112 -0.01 -2.48 -4.14
C VAL A 112 1.36 -3.10 -4.34
N ILE A 113 2.40 -2.29 -4.26
CA ILE A 113 3.79 -2.76 -4.27
C ILE A 113 4.51 -2.38 -2.97
N CYS A 114 5.38 -3.27 -2.51
CA CYS A 114 6.24 -3.04 -1.37
C CYS A 114 7.55 -2.37 -1.81
N LEU A 115 7.94 -1.27 -1.17
CA LEU A 115 9.16 -0.54 -1.53
C LEU A 115 10.45 -1.26 -1.11
N ASP A 116 10.37 -2.28 -0.25
CA ASP A 116 11.50 -3.17 0.04
C ASP A 116 12.00 -3.89 -1.23
N ASP A 117 11.14 -4.04 -2.25
CA ASP A 117 11.53 -4.59 -3.56
C ASP A 117 12.61 -3.72 -4.25
N TYR A 118 12.67 -2.42 -3.94
CA TYR A 118 13.70 -1.51 -4.45
C TYR A 118 14.93 -1.42 -3.56
N HIS A 119 15.17 -2.37 -2.65
CA HIS A 119 16.44 -2.43 -1.94
C HIS A 119 17.62 -2.54 -2.94
N SER A 120 18.63 -1.70 -2.77
CA SER A 120 19.91 -1.81 -3.50
C SER A 120 20.84 -2.84 -2.88
N LEU A 121 20.57 -3.22 -1.62
CA LEU A 121 21.36 -4.16 -0.83
C LEU A 121 20.45 -5.22 -0.21
N ASP A 122 20.78 -6.48 -0.44
CA ASP A 122 20.14 -7.60 0.24
C ASP A 122 20.48 -7.62 1.76
N ARG A 123 19.93 -8.60 2.49
CA ARG A 123 20.14 -8.72 3.94
C ARG A 123 21.62 -8.87 4.32
N THR A 124 22.42 -9.55 3.50
CA THR A 124 23.84 -9.78 3.75
C THR A 124 24.65 -8.53 3.41
N GLY A 125 24.40 -7.92 2.26
CA GLY A 125 25.05 -6.68 1.83
C GLY A 125 24.84 -5.52 2.81
N ARG A 126 23.65 -5.42 3.41
CA ARG A 126 23.38 -4.43 4.48
C ARG A 126 24.23 -4.69 5.73
N LYS A 127 24.39 -5.96 6.14
CA LYS A 127 25.26 -6.33 7.26
C LYS A 127 26.72 -6.01 6.98
N GLU A 128 27.21 -6.34 5.79
CA GLU A 128 28.60 -6.08 5.38
C GLU A 128 28.93 -4.58 5.35
N LYS A 129 27.99 -3.76 4.88
CA LYS A 129 28.14 -2.30 4.84
C LYS A 129 27.77 -1.60 6.16
N ASN A 130 27.33 -2.34 7.17
CA ASN A 130 26.84 -1.84 8.45
C ASN A 130 25.78 -0.73 8.31
N VAL A 131 24.80 -0.96 7.43
CA VAL A 131 23.65 -0.08 7.20
C VAL A 131 22.34 -0.82 7.46
N THR A 132 21.31 -0.11 7.90
CA THR A 132 19.98 -0.71 8.07
C THR A 132 19.17 -0.59 6.78
N ALA A 133 17.96 -1.18 6.74
CA ALA A 133 17.02 -0.93 5.63
C ALA A 133 16.45 0.51 5.64
N LEU A 134 16.53 1.19 6.79
CA LEU A 134 16.04 2.56 6.97
C LEU A 134 16.98 3.56 6.29
N ASP A 135 18.26 3.20 6.14
CA ASP A 135 19.28 4.01 5.50
C ASP A 135 19.00 4.15 3.99
N PRO A 136 18.96 5.37 3.44
CA PRO A 136 18.78 5.63 2.02
C PRO A 136 19.78 4.89 1.13
N ARG A 137 21.00 4.63 1.61
CA ARG A 137 22.05 3.90 0.86
C ARG A 137 21.68 2.44 0.57
N ALA A 138 20.72 1.89 1.30
CA ALA A 138 20.21 0.53 1.08
C ALA A 138 19.05 0.47 0.08
N ASN A 139 18.65 1.59 -0.52
CA ASN A 139 17.51 1.70 -1.42
C ASN A 139 17.92 2.29 -2.78
N ASN A 140 17.31 1.81 -3.85
CA ASN A 140 17.52 2.28 -5.22
C ASN A 140 16.41 3.25 -5.65
N PHE A 141 16.56 4.52 -5.29
CA PHE A 141 15.57 5.56 -5.61
C PHE A 141 15.50 5.92 -7.10
N ASP A 142 16.58 5.70 -7.86
CA ASP A 142 16.57 5.93 -9.31
C ASP A 142 15.65 4.92 -9.99
N LEU A 143 15.80 3.63 -9.68
CA LEU A 143 14.91 2.58 -10.20
C LEU A 143 13.47 2.79 -9.74
N MET A 144 13.27 3.15 -8.47
CA MET A 144 11.94 3.46 -7.93
C MET A 144 11.27 4.60 -8.72
N TYR A 145 11.97 5.72 -8.91
CA TYR A 145 11.46 6.85 -9.69
C TYR A 145 11.13 6.45 -11.13
N GLU A 146 12.05 5.78 -11.81
CA GLU A 146 11.86 5.36 -13.21
C GLU A 146 10.63 4.47 -13.37
N GLN A 147 10.45 3.49 -12.47
CA GLN A 147 9.35 2.54 -12.56
C GLN A 147 8.01 3.13 -12.13
N VAL A 148 7.97 3.94 -11.07
CA VAL A 148 6.75 4.65 -10.66
C VAL A 148 6.30 5.62 -11.76
N LYS A 149 7.24 6.32 -12.40
CA LYS A 149 6.95 7.18 -13.55
C LYS A 149 6.45 6.39 -14.76
N ALA A 150 7.08 5.26 -15.08
CA ALA A 150 6.63 4.41 -16.17
C ALA A 150 5.18 3.93 -15.97
N ILE A 151 4.82 3.50 -14.74
CA ILE A 151 3.44 3.16 -14.40
C ILE A 151 2.50 4.36 -14.59
N ARG A 152 2.89 5.55 -14.10
CA ARG A 152 2.12 6.79 -14.31
C ARG A 152 1.84 7.08 -15.79
N ASP A 153 2.81 6.78 -16.64
CA ASP A 153 2.76 6.96 -18.09
C ASP A 153 2.06 5.79 -18.82
N GLY A 154 1.42 4.85 -18.09
CA GLY A 154 0.70 3.72 -18.67
C GLY A 154 1.60 2.61 -19.21
N LYS A 155 2.85 2.52 -18.76
CA LYS A 155 3.83 1.50 -19.21
C LYS A 155 4.04 0.44 -18.14
N ALA A 156 4.09 -0.82 -18.57
CA ALA A 156 4.47 -1.93 -17.70
C ALA A 156 5.95 -1.84 -17.28
N ILE A 157 6.27 -2.41 -16.12
CA ILE A 157 7.62 -2.43 -15.55
C ILE A 157 8.03 -3.86 -15.18
N GLU A 158 9.34 -4.10 -15.15
CA GLU A 158 9.94 -5.32 -14.59
C GLU A 158 10.47 -5.00 -13.20
N LYS A 159 9.62 -5.17 -12.19
CA LYS A 159 9.93 -4.80 -10.80
C LYS A 159 10.69 -5.94 -10.12
N PRO A 160 11.85 -5.72 -9.50
CA PRO A 160 12.51 -6.73 -8.67
C PRO A 160 11.60 -7.24 -7.54
N ILE A 161 11.98 -8.35 -6.92
CA ILE A 161 11.28 -8.91 -5.76
C ILE A 161 12.28 -9.04 -4.62
N TYR A 162 12.01 -8.42 -3.49
CA TYR A 162 12.78 -8.65 -2.28
C TYR A 162 12.13 -9.76 -1.46
N ASN A 163 12.77 -10.92 -1.43
CA ASN A 163 12.23 -12.09 -0.76
C ASN A 163 12.49 -11.98 0.75
N HIS A 164 11.45 -11.78 1.55
CA HIS A 164 11.58 -11.65 3.00
C HIS A 164 11.99 -12.94 3.71
N VAL A 165 11.78 -14.11 3.10
CA VAL A 165 12.18 -15.41 3.65
C VAL A 165 13.69 -15.57 3.52
N THR A 166 14.22 -15.50 2.30
CA THR A 166 15.66 -15.69 2.01
C THR A 166 16.49 -14.45 2.37
N GLY A 167 15.90 -13.26 2.26
CA GLY A 167 16.57 -11.97 2.42
C GLY A 167 17.38 -11.56 1.19
N LEU A 168 17.06 -12.11 0.01
CA LEU A 168 17.74 -11.86 -1.28
C LEU A 168 16.84 -11.08 -2.26
N LEU A 169 17.46 -10.55 -3.32
CA LEU A 169 16.76 -9.97 -4.46
C LEU A 169 16.53 -11.06 -5.52
N ASP A 170 15.28 -11.44 -5.70
CA ASP A 170 14.82 -12.44 -6.67
C ASP A 170 14.63 -11.80 -8.06
N PRO A 171 14.52 -12.62 -9.13
CA PRO A 171 14.21 -12.14 -10.47
C PRO A 171 12.95 -11.27 -10.52
N PRO A 172 12.87 -10.30 -11.44
CA PRO A 172 11.77 -9.36 -11.50
C PRO A 172 10.45 -10.02 -11.92
N GLU A 173 9.35 -9.34 -11.59
CA GLU A 173 8.01 -9.63 -12.07
C GLU A 173 7.45 -8.44 -12.89
N THR A 174 6.67 -8.77 -13.91
CA THR A 174 5.97 -7.77 -14.72
C THR A 174 4.80 -7.17 -13.94
N ILE A 175 4.80 -5.85 -13.76
CA ILE A 175 3.68 -5.10 -13.19
C ILE A 175 3.01 -4.29 -14.30
N LEU A 176 1.70 -4.49 -14.46
CA LEU A 176 0.88 -3.71 -15.38
C LEU A 176 0.33 -2.45 -14.68
N PRO A 177 0.15 -1.33 -15.40
CA PRO A 177 -0.46 -0.13 -14.84
C PRO A 177 -1.90 -0.40 -14.34
N PRO A 178 -2.19 -0.17 -13.05
CA PRO A 178 -3.54 -0.31 -12.49
C PRO A 178 -4.34 1.00 -12.62
N LYS A 179 -5.58 1.02 -12.13
CA LYS A 179 -6.30 2.29 -11.94
C LYS A 179 -5.78 3.07 -10.75
N ILE A 180 -5.50 2.38 -9.64
CA ILE A 180 -4.89 2.92 -8.43
C ILE A 180 -3.60 2.15 -8.16
N PHE A 181 -2.48 2.87 -8.10
CA PHE A 181 -1.17 2.29 -7.81
C PHE A 181 -0.72 2.75 -6.43
N VAL A 182 -0.59 1.81 -5.50
CA VAL A 182 -0.16 2.11 -4.13
C VAL A 182 1.28 1.67 -3.95
N ILE A 183 2.15 2.62 -3.59
CA ILE A 183 3.52 2.31 -3.17
C ILE A 183 3.59 2.38 -1.64
N GLU A 184 3.88 1.26 -1.00
CA GLU A 184 3.94 1.18 0.45
C GLU A 184 5.33 0.80 0.96
N GLY A 185 5.76 1.39 2.06
CA GLY A 185 7.05 1.02 2.64
C GLY A 185 7.62 2.07 3.57
N LEU A 186 8.93 2.09 3.67
CA LEU A 186 9.69 3.00 4.53
C LEU A 186 9.93 4.37 3.87
N HIS A 187 10.07 4.43 2.54
CA HIS A 187 10.55 5.64 1.83
C HIS A 187 9.69 6.18 0.67
N PRO A 188 8.34 6.07 0.67
CA PRO A 188 7.53 6.53 -0.47
C PRO A 188 7.61 8.04 -0.71
N MET A 189 7.96 8.83 0.31
CA MET A 189 8.03 10.30 0.24
C MET A 189 9.45 10.82 0.48
N TYR A 190 10.46 9.94 0.54
CA TYR A 190 11.85 10.33 0.81
C TYR A 190 12.46 11.09 -0.38
N ASP A 191 12.43 10.51 -1.58
CA ASP A 191 12.95 11.13 -2.80
C ASP A 191 11.95 12.16 -3.35
N PRO A 192 12.34 13.44 -3.53
CA PRO A 192 11.47 14.47 -4.07
C PRO A 192 10.87 14.13 -5.45
N ARG A 193 11.63 13.43 -6.31
CA ARG A 193 11.18 13.04 -7.66
C ARG A 193 10.04 12.05 -7.59
N VAL A 194 10.07 11.11 -6.63
CA VAL A 194 8.97 10.15 -6.39
C VAL A 194 7.79 10.87 -5.75
N ARG A 195 8.04 11.78 -4.81
CA ARG A 195 7.01 12.57 -4.13
C ARG A 195 6.16 13.38 -5.11
N GLU A 196 6.77 13.99 -6.12
CA GLU A 196 6.06 14.72 -7.19
C GLU A 196 5.20 13.82 -8.10
N LEU A 197 5.39 12.50 -8.04
CA LEU A 197 4.56 11.54 -8.76
C LEU A 197 3.31 11.12 -7.99
N LEU A 198 3.28 11.32 -6.68
CA LEU A 198 2.16 10.96 -5.83
C LEU A 198 1.00 11.93 -6.05
N ASP A 199 -0.20 11.38 -6.21
CA ASP A 199 -1.44 12.14 -6.26
C ASP A 199 -2.11 12.21 -4.87
N PHE A 200 -1.73 11.33 -3.94
CA PHE A 200 -2.11 11.37 -2.53
C PHE A 200 -1.09 10.65 -1.64
N SER A 201 -0.84 11.18 -0.44
CA SER A 201 0.23 10.70 0.46
C SER A 201 -0.27 10.46 1.88
N ILE A 202 0.06 9.30 2.45
CA ILE A 202 -0.37 8.87 3.78
C ILE A 202 0.85 8.47 4.61
N TYR A 203 0.87 8.88 5.87
CA TYR A 203 1.86 8.45 6.84
C TYR A 203 1.18 7.80 8.05
N LEU A 204 1.62 6.60 8.43
CA LEU A 204 1.17 5.92 9.64
C LEU A 204 2.23 6.09 10.73
N ASP A 205 1.96 7.01 11.66
CA ASP A 205 2.83 7.35 12.79
C ASP A 205 2.39 6.57 14.03
N ILE A 206 3.22 5.62 14.48
CA ILE A 206 2.96 4.90 15.72
C ILE A 206 3.99 5.36 16.74
N SER A 207 3.51 5.85 17.88
CA SER A 207 4.38 6.26 18.99
C SER A 207 5.28 5.14 19.48
N ASP A 208 6.45 5.50 20.02
CA ASP A 208 7.44 4.55 20.51
C ASP A 208 6.85 3.65 21.63
N GLU A 209 5.98 4.21 22.47
CA GLU A 209 5.27 3.49 23.54
C GLU A 209 4.34 2.41 22.97
N VAL A 210 3.54 2.74 21.95
CA VAL A 210 2.62 1.79 21.32
C VAL A 210 3.40 0.73 20.53
N LYS A 211 4.44 1.13 19.79
CA LYS A 211 5.35 0.19 19.09
C LYS A 211 5.97 -0.79 20.07
N PHE A 212 6.41 -0.30 21.23
CA PHE A 212 7.00 -1.12 22.28
C PHE A 212 5.98 -2.11 22.86
N ALA A 213 4.78 -1.65 23.22
CA ALA A 213 3.71 -2.49 23.74
C ALA A 213 3.32 -3.61 22.76
N TRP A 214 3.11 -3.28 21.48
CA TRP A 214 2.78 -4.26 20.43
C TRP A 214 3.91 -5.26 20.19
N LYS A 215 5.16 -4.79 20.22
CA LYS A 215 6.33 -5.66 20.05
C LYS A 215 6.50 -6.62 21.22
N ILE A 216 6.29 -6.16 22.45
CA ILE A 216 6.25 -7.03 23.63
C ILE A 216 5.18 -8.10 23.48
N GLN A 217 3.94 -7.71 23.20
CA GLN A 217 2.84 -8.67 23.13
C GLN A 217 3.05 -9.73 22.04
N ARG A 218 3.56 -9.33 20.87
CA ARG A 218 3.87 -10.27 19.79
C ARG A 218 5.08 -11.15 20.11
N ASP A 219 6.21 -10.56 20.50
CA ASP A 219 7.48 -11.27 20.59
C ASP A 219 7.58 -12.12 21.89
N MET A 220 6.88 -11.74 22.98
CA MET A 220 6.74 -12.58 24.18
C MET A 220 5.82 -13.79 23.92
N ALA A 221 4.79 -13.63 23.09
CA ALA A 221 3.87 -14.73 22.76
C ALA A 221 4.49 -15.75 21.80
N GLU A 222 5.36 -15.33 20.88
CA GLU A 222 5.79 -16.18 19.77
C GLU A 222 7.26 -16.65 19.83
N ARG A 223 8.19 -15.95 20.52
CA ARG A 223 9.65 -16.20 20.30
C ARG A 223 10.57 -16.17 21.53
N GLY A 224 10.06 -15.96 22.74
CA GLY A 224 10.86 -16.08 23.97
C GLY A 224 12.03 -15.09 24.06
N HIS A 225 11.98 -13.97 23.35
CA HIS A 225 12.99 -12.91 23.45
C HIS A 225 12.86 -12.15 24.77
N SER A 226 13.99 -11.78 25.39
CA SER A 226 13.98 -10.97 26.61
C SER A 226 13.59 -9.53 26.31
N LEU A 227 12.97 -8.86 27.28
CA LEU A 227 12.54 -7.46 27.20
C LEU A 227 13.73 -6.53 26.87
N GLU A 228 14.93 -6.84 27.40
CA GLU A 228 16.16 -6.09 27.14
C GLU A 228 16.57 -6.15 25.66
N SER A 229 16.45 -7.33 25.03
CA SER A 229 16.78 -7.51 23.61
C SER A 229 15.84 -6.70 22.70
N ILE A 230 14.55 -6.66 23.05
CA ILE A 230 13.55 -5.86 22.33
C ILE A 230 13.88 -4.36 22.44
N LYS A 231 14.17 -3.88 23.66
CA LYS A 231 14.57 -2.48 23.90
C LYS A 231 15.84 -2.11 23.13
N ALA A 232 16.86 -2.96 23.17
CA ALA A 232 18.11 -2.74 22.45
C ALA A 232 17.90 -2.66 20.93
N SER A 233 17.03 -3.53 20.37
CA SER A 233 16.69 -3.51 18.95
C SER A 233 15.99 -2.22 18.52
N ILE A 234 15.08 -1.68 19.36
CA ILE A 234 14.40 -0.41 19.08
C ILE A 234 15.40 0.75 19.17
N ALA A 235 16.20 0.79 20.24
CA ALA A 235 17.21 1.83 20.44
C ALA A 235 18.23 1.89 19.31
N ALA A 236 18.66 0.74 18.78
CA ALA A 236 19.59 0.66 17.65
C ALA A 236 19.01 1.19 16.33
N ARG A 237 17.68 1.13 16.14
CA ARG A 237 17.01 1.58 14.90
C ARG A 237 16.56 3.04 14.97
N LYS A 238 16.40 3.59 16.18
CA LYS A 238 15.86 4.94 16.39
C LYS A 238 16.64 6.05 15.66
N PRO A 239 18.00 6.07 15.64
CA PRO A 239 18.73 7.11 14.92
C PRO A 239 18.38 7.17 13.43
N ASP A 240 18.36 6.02 12.74
CA ASP A 240 18.01 5.97 11.31
C ASP A 240 16.52 6.27 11.08
N PHE A 241 15.65 5.86 11.99
CA PHE A 241 14.22 6.16 11.91
C PHE A 241 13.97 7.67 12.00
N ASP A 242 14.50 8.32 13.03
CA ASP A 242 14.35 9.75 13.28
C ASP A 242 15.02 10.58 12.15
N ALA A 243 16.09 10.07 11.53
CA ALA A 243 16.80 10.75 10.45
C ALA A 243 16.14 10.61 9.06
N TYR A 244 15.59 9.43 8.73
CA TYR A 244 15.21 9.10 7.35
C TYR A 244 13.72 8.77 7.17
N ILE A 245 13.03 8.33 8.23
CA ILE A 245 11.64 7.89 8.15
C ILE A 245 10.69 8.95 8.69
N ASP A 246 10.88 9.34 9.96
CA ASP A 246 10.01 10.29 10.65
C ASP A 246 9.82 11.62 9.90
N PRO A 247 10.86 12.22 9.27
CA PRO A 247 10.69 13.48 8.56
C PRO A 247 9.70 13.41 7.39
N GLN A 248 9.40 12.23 6.85
CA GLN A 248 8.48 12.11 5.71
C GLN A 248 7.04 12.51 6.03
N LYS A 249 6.64 12.52 7.32
CA LYS A 249 5.27 12.90 7.73
C LYS A 249 4.90 14.35 7.39
N GLN A 250 5.89 15.24 7.22
CA GLN A 250 5.67 16.63 6.79
C GLN A 250 5.12 16.73 5.34
N TYR A 251 5.28 15.68 4.54
CA TYR A 251 4.84 15.63 3.15
C TYR A 251 3.51 14.89 2.96
N ALA A 252 2.97 14.29 4.02
CA ALA A 252 1.75 13.52 3.93
C ALA A 252 0.51 14.44 3.86
N ASP A 253 -0.46 14.06 3.05
CA ASP A 253 -1.77 14.70 3.02
C ASP A 253 -2.62 14.25 4.22
N ILE A 254 -2.42 13.01 4.68
CA ILE A 254 -2.99 12.49 5.93
C ILE A 254 -1.92 11.79 6.76
N VAL A 255 -1.87 12.12 8.06
CA VAL A 255 -1.13 11.37 9.07
C VAL A 255 -2.11 10.69 10.01
N ILE A 256 -2.02 9.36 10.14
CA ILE A 256 -2.68 8.62 11.23
C ILE A 256 -1.66 8.43 12.33
N GLN A 257 -1.82 9.14 13.44
CA GLN A 257 -0.94 9.08 14.60
C GLN A 257 -1.58 8.27 15.73
N VAL A 258 -0.93 7.19 16.17
CA VAL A 258 -1.41 6.26 17.20
C VAL A 258 -0.60 6.44 18.49
N LEU A 259 -1.30 6.82 19.56
CA LEU A 259 -0.77 7.18 20.86
C LEU A 259 -1.40 6.31 21.96
N PRO A 260 -0.76 6.18 23.14
CA PRO A 260 -1.41 5.63 24.31
C PRO A 260 -2.66 6.44 24.69
N THR A 261 -3.66 5.76 25.27
CA THR A 261 -4.89 6.41 25.74
C THR A 261 -4.60 7.42 26.85
N GLN A 262 -5.43 8.47 26.93
CA GLN A 262 -5.47 9.40 28.06
C GLN A 262 -6.66 9.13 28.99
N LEU A 263 -7.56 8.21 28.62
CA LEU A 263 -8.74 7.90 29.42
C LEU A 263 -8.43 6.99 30.62
N ILE A 264 -7.39 6.16 30.50
CA ILE A 264 -6.93 5.26 31.56
C ILE A 264 -5.53 5.71 31.99
N PRO A 265 -5.36 6.20 33.23
CA PRO A 265 -4.04 6.55 33.74
C PRO A 265 -3.11 5.34 33.76
N ASP A 266 -1.86 5.54 33.35
CA ASP A 266 -0.77 4.54 33.36
C ASP A 266 -1.05 3.25 32.56
N ASP A 267 -1.96 3.29 31.58
CA ASP A 267 -2.18 2.15 30.68
C ASP A 267 -1.00 1.96 29.72
N ASN A 268 -0.36 0.80 29.85
CA ASN A 268 0.76 0.37 29.01
C ASN A 268 0.43 -0.89 28.22
N GLU A 269 -0.85 -1.34 28.21
CA GLU A 269 -1.24 -2.56 27.50
C GLU A 269 -1.35 -2.35 25.98
N GLY A 270 -1.51 -1.11 25.51
CA GLY A 270 -1.62 -0.77 24.09
C GLY A 270 -2.90 -1.28 23.42
N LYS A 271 -3.94 -1.59 24.21
CA LYS A 271 -5.25 -2.05 23.74
C LYS A 271 -6.20 -0.89 23.47
N VAL A 272 -6.28 0.04 24.42
CA VAL A 272 -7.03 1.28 24.27
C VAL A 272 -6.07 2.33 23.73
N LEU A 273 -6.45 2.99 22.64
CA LEU A 273 -5.57 3.86 21.89
C LEU A 273 -6.21 5.23 21.70
N ARG A 274 -5.37 6.26 21.77
CA ARG A 274 -5.69 7.59 21.29
C ARG A 274 -5.16 7.71 19.88
N VAL A 275 -6.03 7.88 18.91
CA VAL A 275 -5.66 7.96 17.50
C VAL A 275 -6.04 9.32 16.95
N ARG A 276 -5.12 9.98 16.26
CA ARG A 276 -5.32 11.26 15.59
C ARG A 276 -5.23 11.05 14.08
N MET A 277 -6.21 11.54 13.35
CA MET A 277 -6.18 11.70 11.91
C MET A 277 -5.94 13.19 11.62
N ILE A 278 -4.70 13.49 11.23
CA ILE A 278 -4.23 14.84 10.90
C ILE A 278 -4.36 14.99 9.39
N MET A 279 -5.15 15.95 8.93
CA MET A 279 -5.50 16.14 7.53
C MET A 279 -5.00 17.49 7.05
N LYS A 280 -4.21 17.50 5.98
CA LYS A 280 -3.66 18.73 5.41
C LYS A 280 -4.74 19.55 4.71
N GLU A 281 -4.79 20.83 5.03
CA GLU A 281 -5.72 21.77 4.39
C GLU A 281 -5.21 22.21 3.01
N GLY A 282 -6.14 22.59 2.14
CA GLY A 282 -5.82 23.14 0.81
C GLY A 282 -5.25 22.14 -0.21
N VAL A 283 -5.31 20.84 0.07
CA VAL A 283 -4.89 19.80 -0.88
C VAL A 283 -5.91 19.66 -2.02
N PRO A 284 -5.50 19.68 -3.30
CA PRO A 284 -6.43 19.56 -4.41
C PRO A 284 -7.21 18.23 -4.40
N ASN A 285 -8.53 18.30 -4.64
CA ASN A 285 -9.43 17.14 -4.67
C ASN A 285 -9.59 16.40 -3.33
N PHE A 286 -9.14 17.00 -2.23
CA PHE A 286 -9.27 16.46 -0.90
C PHE A 286 -9.95 17.50 0.00
N ILE A 287 -11.02 17.08 0.66
CA ILE A 287 -11.74 17.91 1.63
C ILE A 287 -11.64 17.21 2.99
N PRO A 288 -11.09 17.85 4.04
CA PRO A 288 -10.98 17.23 5.36
C PRO A 288 -12.33 16.86 5.98
N VAL A 289 -12.30 15.84 6.83
CA VAL A 289 -13.46 15.41 7.65
C VAL A 289 -13.62 16.42 8.78
N HIS A 290 -14.87 16.77 9.11
CA HIS A 290 -15.15 17.59 10.28
C HIS A 290 -16.23 16.98 11.18
N LEU A 291 -16.18 17.37 12.46
CA LEU A 291 -17.15 17.00 13.47
C LEU A 291 -17.98 18.23 13.83
N PHE A 292 -19.31 18.14 13.65
CA PHE A 292 -20.29 19.22 13.85
C PHE A 292 -20.07 20.51 13.05
N ASP A 293 -19.05 21.30 13.36
CA ASP A 293 -18.83 22.65 12.82
C ASP A 293 -17.39 22.82 12.35
N GLU A 294 -17.22 23.05 11.06
CA GLU A 294 -15.92 23.11 10.39
C GLU A 294 -15.08 24.30 10.88
N GLY A 295 -13.81 24.05 11.18
CA GLY A 295 -12.86 25.06 11.66
C GLY A 295 -13.00 25.44 13.14
N SER A 296 -14.01 24.93 13.85
CA SER A 296 -14.17 25.10 15.30
C SER A 296 -13.32 24.11 16.10
N THR A 297 -13.17 24.33 17.41
CA THR A 297 -12.55 23.36 18.33
C THR A 297 -13.61 22.69 19.18
N ILE A 298 -13.72 21.36 19.07
CA ILE A 298 -14.78 20.56 19.67
C ILE A 298 -14.17 19.40 20.46
N SER A 299 -14.70 19.17 21.67
CA SER A 299 -14.51 17.94 22.43
C SER A 299 -15.87 17.29 22.63
N TRP A 300 -16.02 16.03 22.22
CA TRP A 300 -17.29 15.32 22.24
C TRP A 300 -17.17 13.95 22.89
N VAL A 301 -18.07 13.64 23.82
CA VAL A 301 -18.22 12.32 24.42
C VAL A 301 -19.57 11.76 23.95
N PRO A 302 -19.59 10.80 23.01
CA PRO A 302 -20.83 10.23 22.48
C PRO A 302 -21.57 9.34 23.50
N CYS A 303 -20.84 8.81 24.49
CA CYS A 303 -21.37 7.89 25.49
C CYS A 303 -22.45 8.56 26.34
N GLY A 304 -23.63 7.94 26.39
CA GLY A 304 -24.80 8.46 27.09
C GLY A 304 -26.01 7.55 26.92
N ARG A 305 -27.21 8.14 26.91
CA ARG A 305 -28.45 7.34 26.79
C ARG A 305 -28.61 6.67 25.42
N LYS A 306 -28.10 7.29 24.36
CA LYS A 306 -28.22 6.81 22.97
C LYS A 306 -27.09 5.86 22.55
N LEU A 307 -25.97 5.90 23.26
CA LEU A 307 -24.78 5.09 23.01
C LEU A 307 -24.23 4.60 24.35
N THR A 308 -24.45 3.34 24.67
CA THR A 308 -23.98 2.75 25.93
C THR A 308 -22.55 2.28 25.78
N CYS A 309 -21.62 2.93 26.47
CA CYS A 309 -20.21 2.53 26.48
C CYS A 309 -19.83 1.94 27.84
N SER A 310 -19.03 0.89 27.81
CA SER A 310 -18.28 0.37 28.95
C SER A 310 -17.08 1.27 29.22
N TYR A 311 -16.52 1.15 30.42
CA TYR A 311 -15.29 1.85 30.77
C TYR A 311 -14.15 1.49 29.79
N PRO A 312 -13.34 2.47 29.31
CA PRO A 312 -13.31 3.89 29.70
C PRO A 312 -14.21 4.81 28.87
N GLY A 313 -14.97 4.24 27.93
CA GLY A 313 -15.80 4.97 26.98
C GLY A 313 -15.01 5.44 25.77
N ILE A 314 -15.55 6.48 25.13
CA ILE A 314 -15.01 7.05 23.90
C ILE A 314 -15.04 8.57 24.03
N LYS A 315 -13.98 9.22 23.57
CA LYS A 315 -13.88 10.67 23.48
C LYS A 315 -13.35 11.07 22.12
N PHE A 316 -14.02 12.02 21.48
CA PHE A 316 -13.59 12.64 20.24
C PHE A 316 -13.07 14.04 20.50
N PHE A 317 -12.09 14.43 19.70
CA PHE A 317 -11.63 15.81 19.58
C PHE A 317 -11.58 16.19 18.10
N TYR A 318 -11.94 17.44 17.81
CA TYR A 318 -11.84 18.01 16.49
C TYR A 318 -11.32 19.45 16.59
N GLY A 319 -10.42 19.84 15.69
CA GLY A 319 -10.07 21.25 15.55
C GLY A 319 -8.92 21.52 14.60
N PRO A 320 -8.71 22.81 14.26
CA PRO A 320 -7.56 23.26 13.48
C PRO A 320 -6.27 23.19 14.31
N ASP A 321 -5.14 22.94 13.65
CA ASP A 321 -3.80 22.93 14.22
C ASP A 321 -2.77 23.29 13.14
N THR A 322 -1.52 23.49 13.52
CA THR A 322 -0.40 23.67 12.60
C THR A 322 0.54 22.46 12.69
N TYR A 323 0.86 21.85 11.54
CA TYR A 323 1.72 20.67 11.45
C TYR A 323 2.82 20.87 10.41
N TYR A 324 4.07 21.03 10.88
CA TYR A 324 5.24 21.33 10.03
C TYR A 324 5.00 22.54 9.11
N ASP A 325 4.54 23.66 9.68
CA ASP A 325 4.19 24.90 8.97
C ASP A 325 3.05 24.77 7.94
N ASN A 326 2.31 23.66 7.96
CA ASN A 326 1.08 23.50 7.19
C ASN A 326 -0.14 23.65 8.11
N GLU A 327 -1.17 24.33 7.61
CA GLU A 327 -2.49 24.31 8.23
C GLU A 327 -3.09 22.91 8.11
N VAL A 328 -3.57 22.36 9.22
CA VAL A 328 -4.19 21.04 9.26
C VAL A 328 -5.46 21.06 10.09
N THR A 329 -6.36 20.13 9.78
CA THR A 329 -7.49 19.79 10.63
C THR A 329 -7.26 18.44 11.27
N ILE A 330 -7.51 18.34 12.57
CA ILE A 330 -7.28 17.14 13.35
C ILE A 330 -8.63 16.58 13.79
N LEU A 331 -8.86 15.31 13.49
CA LEU A 331 -9.93 14.51 14.08
C LEU A 331 -9.30 13.42 14.92
N GLU A 332 -9.68 13.34 16.18
CA GLU A 332 -9.09 12.42 17.15
C GLU A 332 -10.17 11.58 17.82
N MET A 333 -9.82 10.32 18.08
CA MET A 333 -10.62 9.38 18.87
C MET A 333 -9.73 8.74 19.93
N ASP A 334 -10.13 8.87 21.19
CA ASP A 334 -9.54 8.14 22.33
C ASP A 334 -10.60 7.18 22.90
N GLY A 335 -10.17 5.96 23.23
CA GLY A 335 -11.06 4.90 23.69
C GLY A 335 -11.30 3.80 22.66
N GLN A 336 -12.32 2.99 22.92
CA GLN A 336 -12.70 1.88 22.06
C GLN A 336 -14.22 1.67 22.03
N PHE A 337 -14.71 1.11 20.94
CA PHE A 337 -16.09 0.66 20.76
C PHE A 337 -16.26 -0.74 21.39
N ASP A 338 -17.31 -0.91 22.19
CA ASP A 338 -17.69 -2.25 22.68
C ASP A 338 -18.40 -3.05 21.59
N LYS A 339 -19.31 -2.37 20.87
CA LYS A 339 -20.09 -2.94 19.77
C LYS A 339 -19.82 -2.13 18.52
N LEU A 340 -19.42 -2.82 17.46
CA LEU A 340 -19.05 -2.14 16.22
C LEU A 340 -20.27 -1.58 15.49
N GLU A 341 -21.46 -2.13 15.72
CA GLU A 341 -22.73 -1.63 15.18
C GLU A 341 -23.09 -0.24 15.74
N GLU A 342 -22.59 0.07 16.94
CA GLU A 342 -22.81 1.35 17.61
C GLU A 342 -21.97 2.48 16.98
N LEU A 343 -21.00 2.15 16.13
CA LEU A 343 -20.21 3.09 15.33
C LEU A 343 -21.07 3.99 14.44
N ILE A 344 -22.23 3.50 14.00
CA ILE A 344 -23.14 4.25 13.12
C ILE A 344 -23.60 5.56 13.77
N TYR A 345 -23.67 5.60 15.10
CA TYR A 345 -23.98 6.82 15.83
C TYR A 345 -22.88 7.86 15.68
N VAL A 346 -21.61 7.46 15.79
CA VAL A 346 -20.47 8.35 15.54
C VAL A 346 -20.44 8.81 14.08
N GLU A 347 -20.59 7.88 13.15
CA GLU A 347 -20.63 8.17 11.71
C GLU A 347 -21.68 9.23 11.37
N SER A 348 -22.85 9.19 12.01
CA SER A 348 -23.95 10.14 11.76
C SER A 348 -23.67 11.59 12.16
N HIS A 349 -22.64 11.84 12.97
CA HIS A 349 -22.24 13.18 13.41
C HIS A 349 -20.97 13.69 12.72
N LEU A 350 -20.34 12.86 11.87
CA LEU A 350 -19.23 13.27 11.03
C LEU A 350 -19.74 13.75 9.67
N SER A 351 -19.07 14.76 9.16
CA SER A 351 -19.33 15.35 7.86
C SER A 351 -18.13 15.15 6.94
N ASN A 352 -18.37 15.20 5.63
CA ASN A 352 -17.34 15.00 4.60
C ASN A 352 -16.58 13.67 4.75
N VAL A 353 -17.25 12.56 5.10
CA VAL A 353 -16.58 11.24 5.24
C VAL A 353 -16.38 10.52 3.89
N SER A 354 -16.88 11.10 2.79
CA SER A 354 -16.79 10.54 1.43
C SER A 354 -17.51 9.20 1.27
N SER A 355 -18.53 8.97 2.10
CA SER A 355 -19.43 7.84 1.99
C SER A 355 -20.42 8.04 0.84
N LYS A 356 -20.72 6.96 0.10
CA LYS A 356 -21.73 6.93 -0.97
C LYS A 356 -23.14 6.74 -0.44
N PHE A 357 -23.27 6.16 0.76
CA PHE A 357 -24.53 5.95 1.45
C PHE A 357 -24.30 6.01 2.96
N TYR A 358 -25.37 6.28 3.71
CA TYR A 358 -25.35 6.34 5.16
C TYR A 358 -24.98 4.97 5.76
N GLY A 359 -23.98 4.92 6.65
CA GLY A 359 -23.52 3.68 7.27
C GLY A 359 -22.44 2.94 6.48
N GLU A 360 -21.88 3.55 5.41
CA GLU A 360 -20.83 2.90 4.61
C GLU A 360 -19.57 2.65 5.45
N VAL A 361 -19.15 3.58 6.31
CA VAL A 361 -17.95 3.39 7.15
C VAL A 361 -18.18 2.20 8.09
N THR A 362 -19.32 2.19 8.77
CA THR A 362 -19.72 1.11 9.66
C THR A 362 -19.79 -0.23 8.93
N GLN A 363 -20.38 -0.26 7.74
CA GLN A 363 -20.45 -1.47 6.93
C GLN A 363 -19.05 -1.98 6.53
N GLN A 364 -18.15 -1.09 6.12
CA GLN A 364 -16.78 -1.46 5.74
C GLN A 364 -15.98 -1.98 6.94
N MET A 365 -16.19 -1.42 8.13
CA MET A 365 -15.56 -1.93 9.35
C MET A 365 -16.12 -3.29 9.76
N LEU A 366 -17.44 -3.50 9.67
CA LEU A 366 -18.09 -4.78 9.99
C LEU A 366 -17.64 -5.92 9.08
N LYS A 367 -17.32 -5.64 7.80
CA LYS A 367 -16.76 -6.65 6.87
C LYS A 367 -15.44 -7.25 7.37
N HIS A 368 -14.70 -6.51 8.19
CA HIS A 368 -13.39 -6.87 8.71
C HIS A 368 -13.36 -6.72 10.24
N ALA A 369 -14.42 -7.16 10.92
CA ALA A 369 -14.55 -7.01 12.37
C ALA A 369 -13.44 -7.72 13.16
N ASP A 370 -12.83 -8.75 12.56
CA ASP A 370 -11.72 -9.54 13.09
C ASP A 370 -10.35 -8.86 12.94
N PHE A 371 -10.25 -7.78 12.15
CA PHE A 371 -8.97 -7.10 11.95
C PHE A 371 -8.50 -6.36 13.22
N PRO A 372 -7.19 -6.32 13.47
CA PRO A 372 -6.62 -5.48 14.52
C PRO A 372 -7.08 -4.02 14.37
N GLY A 373 -7.45 -3.41 15.51
CA GLY A 373 -7.92 -2.03 15.58
C GLY A 373 -9.33 -1.80 15.03
N SER A 374 -10.11 -2.84 14.73
CA SER A 374 -11.52 -2.68 14.31
C SER A 374 -12.42 -2.08 15.40
N ASN A 375 -12.01 -2.15 16.66
CA ASN A 375 -12.75 -1.61 17.79
C ASN A 375 -12.24 -0.23 18.26
N ASN A 376 -11.29 0.42 17.59
CA ASN A 376 -10.78 1.72 18.02
C ASN A 376 -10.53 2.67 16.84
N GLY A 377 -9.98 3.86 17.13
CA GLY A 377 -9.72 4.89 16.14
C GLY A 377 -8.82 4.45 14.98
N THR A 378 -8.01 3.40 15.15
CA THR A 378 -7.08 2.91 14.13
C THR A 378 -7.84 2.39 12.91
N GLY A 379 -8.71 1.41 13.10
CA GLY A 379 -9.51 0.85 12.01
C GLY A 379 -10.52 1.85 11.46
N PHE A 380 -11.05 2.71 12.33
CA PHE A 380 -12.00 3.76 11.95
C PHE A 380 -11.38 4.77 10.99
N PHE A 381 -10.29 5.42 11.38
CA PHE A 381 -9.63 6.40 10.52
C PHE A 381 -9.00 5.76 9.28
N GLN A 382 -8.44 4.56 9.36
CA GLN A 382 -7.97 3.83 8.16
C GLN A 382 -9.09 3.61 7.13
N THR A 383 -10.30 3.29 7.59
CA THR A 383 -11.45 3.10 6.71
C THR A 383 -11.86 4.42 6.05
N ILE A 384 -11.92 5.51 6.83
CA ILE A 384 -12.20 6.86 6.32
C ILE A 384 -11.16 7.27 5.27
N VAL A 385 -9.87 7.04 5.54
CA VAL A 385 -8.79 7.34 4.58
C VAL A 385 -8.97 6.56 3.27
N GLY A 386 -9.39 5.30 3.32
CA GLY A 386 -9.75 4.54 2.12
C GLY A 386 -10.86 5.21 1.30
N LEU A 387 -11.91 5.70 1.96
CA LEU A 387 -13.01 6.43 1.28
C LEU A 387 -12.53 7.77 0.70
N LYS A 388 -11.60 8.45 1.38
CA LYS A 388 -10.99 9.70 0.90
C LYS A 388 -10.13 9.51 -0.34
N ILE A 389 -9.32 8.46 -0.38
CA ILE A 389 -8.56 8.13 -1.59
C ILE A 389 -9.51 7.82 -2.75
N ARG A 390 -10.66 7.17 -2.49
CA ARG A 390 -11.68 6.93 -3.53
C ARG A 390 -12.23 8.24 -4.10
N GLU A 391 -12.53 9.20 -3.24
CA GLU A 391 -12.97 10.55 -3.65
C GLU A 391 -11.89 11.26 -4.49
N VAL A 392 -10.62 11.20 -4.07
CA VAL A 392 -9.49 11.77 -4.83
C VAL A 392 -9.39 11.12 -6.21
N TYR A 393 -9.44 9.79 -6.28
CA TYR A 393 -9.40 9.03 -7.52
C TYR A 393 -10.54 9.40 -8.47
N GLU A 394 -11.79 9.43 -7.98
CA GLU A 394 -12.95 9.79 -8.79
C GLU A 394 -12.86 11.24 -9.29
N SER A 395 -12.37 12.16 -8.46
CA SER A 395 -12.20 13.57 -8.81
C SER A 395 -11.13 13.78 -9.89
N ILE A 396 -10.02 13.06 -9.82
CA ILE A 396 -8.94 13.11 -10.82
C ILE A 396 -9.47 12.58 -12.16
N ILE A 397 -10.19 11.45 -12.16
CA ILE A 397 -10.75 10.86 -13.37
C ILE A 397 -11.80 11.78 -14.01
N ALA A 398 -12.68 12.37 -13.20
CA ALA A 398 -13.71 13.28 -13.71
C ALA A 398 -13.09 14.50 -14.42
N LYS A 399 -12.03 15.09 -13.85
CA LYS A 399 -11.28 16.20 -14.47
C LYS A 399 -10.55 15.78 -15.74
N GLY A 400 -9.94 14.59 -15.73
CA GLY A 400 -9.29 14.00 -16.91
C GLY A 400 -10.26 13.84 -18.08
N GLY A 401 -11.46 13.30 -17.81
CA GLY A 401 -12.53 13.14 -18.79
C GLY A 401 -12.98 14.46 -19.41
N ALA A 402 -13.26 15.48 -18.58
CA ALA A 402 -13.70 16.79 -19.05
C ALA A 402 -12.65 17.51 -19.93
N SER A 403 -11.36 17.37 -19.60
CA SER A 403 -10.27 17.99 -20.38
C SER A 403 -10.13 17.37 -21.78
N LEU A 404 -10.40 16.08 -21.93
CA LEU A 404 -10.34 15.36 -23.21
C LEU A 404 -11.55 15.66 -24.10
N GLU A 405 -12.73 15.90 -23.52
CA GLU A 405 -13.92 16.31 -24.28
C GLU A 405 -13.78 17.74 -24.82
N ALA A 406 -13.18 18.65 -24.05
CA ALA A 406 -12.91 20.02 -24.47
C ALA A 406 -11.85 20.14 -25.59
N VAL A 407 -10.96 19.15 -25.73
CA VAL A 407 -9.96 19.08 -26.83
C VAL A 407 -10.54 18.43 -28.10
N LYS A 408 -11.66 17.72 -27.99
CA LYS A 408 -12.36 17.08 -29.11
C LYS A 408 -13.47 17.95 -29.72
N ALA A 409 -13.94 18.98 -29.00
CA ALA A 409 -14.87 20.00 -29.48
C ALA A 409 -14.10 21.15 -30.15
#